data_AF-A0A6A2YKW9-F1
#
_entry.id   AF-A0A6A2YKW9-F1
#
_cell.length_a   1.000
_cell.length_b   1.000
_cell.length_c   1.000
_cell.angle_alpha   90.00
_cell.angle_beta   90.00
_cell.angle_gamma   90.00
#
_symmetry.space_group_name_H-M   'P 1'
#
loop_
_entity.id
_entity.type
_entity.pdbx_description
1 polymer ?
#
loop_
_entity_poly.entity_id
_entity_poly.type
_entity_poly.pdbx_seq_one_letter_code
_entity_poly.pdbx_strand_id
1 'polypeptide(L)'
;MNRHILGEAPSSLTFKELKNLEGRLEKGICRIRSKKEVELQNDNMYLRAKIAENERAQEQSNQLMQDSYNRNFLPLNLVEPSNGYSNQDQTALQLV
;
A
#
# COMPACT_ATOMS: atom_id res chain seq x y z
N MET A 1 -24.34 22.64 -26.62
CA MET A 1 -25.33 21.54 -26.51
C MET A 1 -25.29 20.78 -25.17
N ASN A 2 -24.29 20.96 -24.28
CA ASN A 2 -24.21 20.23 -23.01
C ASN A 2 -24.72 20.99 -21.77
N ARG A 3 -25.27 22.20 -21.92
CA ARG A 3 -25.63 23.10 -20.81
C ARG A 3 -26.47 22.44 -19.72
N HIS A 4 -27.48 21.67 -20.09
CA HIS A 4 -28.32 20.95 -19.12
C HIS A 4 -27.59 19.82 -18.38
N ILE A 5 -26.63 19.14 -19.02
CA ILE A 5 -25.79 18.12 -18.36
C ILE A 5 -24.94 18.77 -17.26
N LEU A 6 -24.55 20.03 -17.46
CA LEU A 6 -23.85 20.85 -16.46
C LEU A 6 -24.81 21.51 -15.45
N GLY A 7 -26.10 21.23 -15.51
CA GLY A 7 -27.11 21.81 -14.61
C GLY A 7 -27.54 23.23 -14.97
N GLU A 8 -27.22 23.73 -16.16
CA GLU A 8 -27.63 25.07 -16.61
C GLU A 8 -29.05 25.05 -17.19
N ALA A 9 -29.81 26.13 -16.95
CA ALA A 9 -31.21 26.30 -17.39
C ALA A 9 -32.12 25.08 -17.13
N PRO A 10 -32.18 24.52 -15.91
CA PRO A 10 -33.04 23.37 -15.62
C PRO A 10 -34.53 23.72 -15.72
N SER A 11 -34.88 25.00 -15.56
CA SER A 11 -36.24 25.51 -15.69
C SER A 11 -36.81 25.42 -17.11
N SER A 12 -35.98 25.23 -18.14
CA SER A 12 -36.45 25.05 -19.52
C SER A 12 -36.78 23.58 -19.85
N LEU A 13 -36.58 22.64 -18.92
CA LEU A 13 -36.87 21.22 -19.10
C LEU A 13 -38.24 20.88 -18.53
N THR A 14 -38.97 20.00 -19.20
CA THR A 14 -40.16 19.38 -18.62
C THR A 14 -39.76 18.43 -17.49
N PHE A 15 -40.70 18.13 -16.58
CA PHE A 15 -40.45 17.16 -15.49
C PHE A 15 -39.96 15.80 -16.00
N LYS A 16 -40.50 15.32 -17.13
CA LYS A 16 -40.09 14.05 -17.76
C LYS A 16 -38.64 14.10 -18.26
N GLU A 17 -38.25 15.20 -18.89
CA GLU A 17 -36.87 15.39 -19.38
C GLU A 17 -35.89 15.53 -18.22
N LEU A 18 -36.26 16.27 -17.18
CA LEU A 18 -35.44 16.42 -15.97
C LEU A 18 -35.20 15.07 -15.28
N LYS A 19 -36.25 14.26 -15.09
CA LYS A 19 -36.13 12.91 -14.51
C LYS A 19 -35.26 11.98 -15.36
N ASN A 20 -35.37 12.06 -16.68
CA ASN A 20 -34.53 11.28 -17.59
C ASN A 20 -33.06 11.74 -17.54
N LEU A 21 -32.82 13.05 -17.46
CA LEU A 21 -31.48 13.62 -17.33
C LEU A 21 -30.83 13.22 -16.01
N GLU A 22 -31.55 13.32 -14.90
CA GLU A 22 -31.12 12.85 -13.58
C GLU A 22 -30.72 11.37 -13.63
N GLY A 23 -31.57 10.50 -14.19
CA GLY A 23 -31.25 9.07 -14.30
C GLY A 23 -30.03 8.77 -15.19
N ARG A 24 -29.76 9.60 -16.21
CA ARG A 24 -28.56 9.49 -17.04
C ARG A 24 -27.30 9.96 -16.29
N LEU A 25 -27.40 11.06 -15.55
CA LEU A 25 -26.31 11.61 -14.75
C LEU A 25 -25.93 10.63 -13.63
N GLU A 26 -26.91 10.11 -12.89
CA GLU A 26 -26.69 9.13 -11.82
C GLU A 26 -25.92 7.90 -12.34
N LYS A 27 -26.38 7.32 -13.45
CA LYS A 27 -25.70 6.19 -14.10
C LYS A 27 -24.31 6.56 -14.59
N GLY A 28 -24.12 7.74 -15.15
CA GLY A 28 -22.83 8.24 -15.63
C GLY A 28 -21.83 8.40 -14.50
N ILE A 29 -22.23 9.08 -13.43
CA ILE A 29 -21.42 9.30 -12.23
C ILE A 29 -21.05 7.97 -11.58
N CYS A 30 -22.01 7.05 -11.44
CA CYS A 30 -21.75 5.71 -10.91
C CYS A 30 -20.67 4.98 -11.71
N ARG A 31 -20.75 4.96 -13.04
CA ARG A 31 -19.75 4.31 -13.90
C ARG A 31 -18.37 4.95 -13.77
N ILE A 32 -18.29 6.29 -13.80
CA ILE A 32 -17.02 7.01 -13.69
C ILE A 32 -16.36 6.71 -12.34
N ARG A 33 -17.13 6.78 -11.25
CA ARG A 33 -16.67 6.49 -9.90
C ARG A 33 -16.16 5.05 -9.78
N SER A 34 -16.94 4.07 -10.24
CA SER A 34 -16.53 2.66 -10.20
C SER A 34 -15.27 2.40 -11.02
N LYS A 35 -15.12 3.01 -12.21
CA LYS A 35 -13.91 2.86 -13.02
C LYS A 35 -12.68 3.42 -12.31
N LYS A 36 -12.79 4.64 -11.76
CA LYS A 36 -11.71 5.30 -11.03
C LYS A 36 -11.30 4.50 -9.78
N GLU A 37 -12.27 3.92 -9.08
CA GLU A 37 -12.01 3.06 -7.93
C GLU A 37 -11.18 1.83 -8.32
N VAL A 38 -11.56 1.13 -9.40
CA VAL A 38 -10.81 -0.04 -9.89
C VAL A 38 -9.39 0.33 -10.31
N GLU A 39 -9.22 1.45 -11.03
CA GLU A 39 -7.88 1.93 -11.43
C GLU A 39 -7.00 2.21 -10.21
N LEU A 40 -7.53 2.92 -9.21
CA LEU A 40 -6.80 3.18 -7.96
C LEU A 40 -6.49 1.92 -7.15
N GLN A 41 -7.39 0.93 -7.16
CA GLN A 41 -7.14 -0.36 -6.51
C GLN A 41 -6.02 -1.13 -7.20
N ASN A 42 -5.98 -1.11 -8.54
CA ASN A 42 -4.90 -1.73 -9.32
C ASN A 42 -3.55 -1.05 -9.05
N ASP A 43 -3.51 0.28 -9.06
CA ASP A 43 -2.30 1.04 -8.78
C ASP A 43 -1.78 0.76 -7.36
N ASN A 44 -2.67 0.74 -6.36
CA ASN A 44 -2.32 0.38 -4.99
C ASN A 44 -1.78 -1.04 -4.88
N MET A 45 -2.40 -2.01 -5.58
CA MET A 45 -1.92 -3.39 -5.59
C MET A 45 -0.52 -3.49 -6.19
N TYR A 46 -0.28 -2.81 -7.32
CA TYR A 46 1.03 -2.76 -7.96
C TYR A 46 2.10 -2.14 -7.05
N LEU A 47 1.79 -0.99 -6.43
CA LEU A 47 2.72 -0.32 -5.52
C LEU A 47 3.04 -1.19 -4.31
N ARG A 48 2.05 -1.86 -3.71
CA ARG A 48 2.27 -2.80 -2.59
C ARG A 48 3.17 -3.96 -3.00
N ALA A 49 2.95 -4.53 -4.19
CA ALA A 49 3.82 -5.59 -4.71
C ALA A 49 5.26 -5.10 -4.91
N LYS A 50 5.45 -3.88 -5.42
CA LYS A 50 6.77 -3.28 -5.60
C LYS A 50 7.47 -2.93 -4.28
N ILE A 51 6.74 -2.49 -3.27
CA ILE A 51 7.28 -2.28 -1.93
C ILE A 51 7.79 -3.60 -1.35
N ALA A 52 6.96 -4.66 -1.38
CA ALA A 52 7.36 -5.97 -0.88
C ALA A 52 8.57 -6.57 -1.61
N GLU A 53 8.69 -6.36 -2.92
CA GLU A 53 9.87 -6.76 -3.70
C GLU A 53 11.13 -6.02 -3.23
N ASN A 54 11.03 -4.71 -3.02
CA ASN A 54 12.15 -3.87 -2.60
C ASN A 54 12.62 -4.18 -1.17
N GLU A 55 11.67 -4.43 -0.27
CA GLU A 55 11.94 -4.87 1.11
C GLU A 55 12.73 -6.20 1.11
N ARG A 56 12.33 -7.18 0.30
CA ARG A 56 13.05 -8.45 0.17
C ARG A 56 14.46 -8.29 -0.40
N ALA A 57 14.64 -7.42 -1.40
CA ALA A 57 15.96 -7.15 -1.95
C ALA A 57 16.88 -6.46 -0.92
N GLN A 58 16.33 -5.55 -0.12
CA GLN A 58 17.05 -4.90 0.97
C GLN A 58 17.42 -5.88 2.09
N GLU A 59 16.50 -6.76 2.48
CA GLU A 59 16.78 -7.83 3.45
C GLU A 59 17.90 -8.75 2.97
N GLN A 60 17.89 -9.16 1.69
CA GLN A 60 18.94 -10.00 1.12
C GLN A 60 20.30 -9.28 1.10
N SER A 61 20.33 -7.99 0.73
CA SER A 61 21.56 -7.19 0.76
C SER A 61 22.10 -7.04 2.18
N ASN A 62 21.22 -6.81 3.16
CA ASN A 62 21.59 -6.72 4.56
C ASN A 62 22.12 -8.05 5.11
N GLN A 63 21.50 -9.19 4.74
CA GLN A 63 21.98 -10.53 5.09
C GLN A 63 23.38 -10.79 4.52
N LEU A 64 23.62 -10.47 3.24
CA LEU A 64 24.95 -10.64 2.63
C LEU A 64 26.03 -9.78 3.30
N MET A 65 25.70 -8.56 3.71
CA MET A 65 26.60 -7.71 4.49
C MET A 65 26.87 -8.29 5.88
N GLN A 66 25.82 -8.76 6.58
CA GLN A 66 25.94 -9.37 7.90
C GLN A 66 26.77 -10.66 7.86
N ASP A 67 26.58 -11.49 6.83
CA ASP A 67 27.38 -12.69 6.56
C ASP A 67 28.84 -12.34 6.21
N SER A 68 29.08 -11.26 5.46
CA SER A 68 30.44 -10.77 5.18
C SER A 68 31.15 -10.35 6.46
N TYR A 69 30.49 -9.59 7.35
CA TYR A 69 31.07 -9.24 8.64
C TYR A 69 31.31 -10.48 9.51
N ASN A 70 30.34 -11.40 9.63
CA ASN A 70 30.51 -12.65 10.39
C ASN A 70 31.62 -13.55 9.81
N ARG A 71 31.82 -13.58 8.49
CA ARG A 71 32.89 -14.39 7.86
C ARG A 71 34.28 -13.77 8.01
N ASN A 72 34.36 -12.46 8.17
CA ASN A 72 35.62 -11.77 8.48
C ASN A 72 36.00 -11.85 9.97
N PHE A 73 35.05 -12.19 10.84
CA PHE A 73 35.33 -12.60 12.23
C PHE A 73 35.38 -14.13 12.31
N LEU A 74 36.55 -14.71 12.04
CA LEU A 74 36.82 -16.09 12.48
C LEU A 74 36.52 -16.18 13.99
N PRO A 75 35.74 -17.17 14.47
CA PRO A 75 35.62 -17.40 15.89
C PRO A 75 37.00 -17.84 16.41
N LEU A 76 37.73 -16.90 17.01
CA LEU A 76 38.93 -17.17 17.79
C LEU A 76 38.49 -17.79 19.12
N ASN A 77 38.00 -19.02 19.09
CA ASN A 77 37.78 -19.81 20.30
C ASN A 77 38.24 -21.26 20.03
N LEU A 78 39.55 -21.38 19.84
CA LEU A 78 40.27 -22.55 20.29
C LEU A 78 40.49 -22.33 21.80
N VAL A 79 40.14 -23.32 22.63
CA VAL A 79 40.24 -23.40 24.11
C VAL A 79 38.94 -23.05 24.88
N GLU A 80 38.06 -24.06 24.96
CA GLU A 80 37.37 -24.68 26.11
C GLU A 80 37.11 -23.93 27.47
N PRO A 81 36.31 -24.50 28.40
CA PRO A 81 35.04 -23.95 28.88
C PRO A 81 35.16 -23.32 30.28
N SER A 82 34.41 -22.27 30.60
CA SER A 82 33.91 -22.02 31.97
C SER A 82 33.19 -20.68 32.13
N ASN A 83 32.24 -20.72 33.06
CA ASN A 83 31.67 -19.62 33.82
C ASN A 83 30.50 -18.87 33.18
N GLY A 84 29.32 -19.31 33.60
CA GLY A 84 28.06 -18.71 33.24
C GLY A 84 27.87 -17.33 33.82
N TYR A 85 27.02 -16.57 33.15
CA TYR A 85 26.21 -15.54 33.77
C TYR A 85 24.83 -15.57 33.12
N SER A 86 23.87 -15.96 33.96
CA SER A 86 22.44 -15.76 33.80
C SER A 86 22.15 -14.30 33.52
N ASN A 87 21.49 -13.98 32.42
CA ASN A 87 20.66 -12.78 32.25
C ASN A 87 19.61 -13.04 31.16
N GLN A 88 18.60 -13.83 31.53
CA GLN A 88 17.25 -13.58 31.04
C GLN A 88 16.80 -12.28 31.70
N ASP A 89 16.66 -11.18 30.95
CA ASP A 89 15.68 -10.13 31.24
C ASP A 89 15.54 -9.14 30.07
N GLN A 90 14.36 -9.19 29.43
CA GLN A 90 13.49 -8.10 28.95
C GLN A 90 14.11 -6.97 28.08
N THR A 91 13.51 -6.65 26.92
CA THR A 91 12.31 -5.80 26.88
C THR A 91 11.63 -5.87 25.51
N ALA A 92 10.34 -6.19 25.48
CA ALA A 92 9.50 -5.99 24.31
C ALA A 92 8.96 -4.54 24.34
N LEU A 93 9.26 -3.75 23.32
CA LEU A 93 8.68 -2.41 23.17
C LEU A 93 7.37 -2.52 22.38
N GLN A 94 6.26 -2.23 23.05
CA GLN A 94 4.92 -2.16 22.49
C GLN A 94 4.65 -0.74 21.98
N LEU A 95 4.36 -0.59 20.69
CA LEU A 95 3.89 0.68 20.12
C LEU A 95 2.37 0.80 20.31
N VAL A 96 1.95 1.94 20.87
CA VAL A 96 0.56 2.43 20.87
C VAL A 96 0.29 3.16 19.58
#